data_AF-A0A7V4J3E2-F1
#
_entry.id   AF-A0A7V4J3E2-F1
#
_cell.length_a   1.000
_cell.length_b   1.000
_cell.length_c   1.000
_cell.angle_alpha   90.00
_cell.angle_beta   90.00
_cell.angle_gamma   90.00
#
_symmetry.space_group_name_H-M   'P 1'
#
loop_
_entity.id
_entity.type
_entity.pdbx_description
1 polymer ?
#
loop_
_entity_poly.entity_id
_entity_poly.type
_entity_poly.pdbx_seq_one_letter_code
_entity_poly.pdbx_strand_id
1 'polypeptide(L)'
;MATMKVEEAIRRVEALCRSGRVVEERGRHGRRSGKVFVDTSGIQRGVLPCPHCGALAGMGTVRVRHDDGRSVSFNPRLFHYATAGHPITARDVDGKKLIAILEDA
;
A
#
# COMPACT_ATOMS: atom_id res chain seq x y z
N MET A 1 -17.22 10.13 13.71
CA MET A 1 -16.21 10.18 12.63
C MET A 1 -16.46 8.97 11.74
N ALA A 2 -16.62 9.14 10.43
CA ALA A 2 -16.74 7.99 9.52
C ALA A 2 -15.38 7.28 9.50
N THR A 3 -15.35 6.02 9.94
CA THR A 3 -14.12 5.21 9.94
C THR A 3 -13.69 4.98 8.50
N MET A 4 -12.42 5.31 8.17
CA MET A 4 -11.85 5.05 6.86
C MET A 4 -12.01 3.57 6.48
N LYS A 5 -12.38 3.29 5.23
CA LYS A 5 -12.44 1.91 4.71
C LYS A 5 -11.06 1.44 4.24
N VAL A 6 -10.82 0.13 4.27
CA VAL A 6 -9.53 -0.47 3.87
C VAL A 6 -9.23 -0.17 2.39
N GLU A 7 -10.25 -0.22 1.54
CA GLU A 7 -10.13 0.11 0.11
C GLU A 7 -9.73 1.58 -0.10
N GLU A 8 -10.26 2.49 0.72
CA GLU A 8 -9.90 3.91 0.69
C GLU A 8 -8.44 4.10 1.14
N ALA A 9 -8.04 3.44 2.22
CA ALA A 9 -6.68 3.45 2.73
C ALA A 9 -5.68 2.97 1.66
N ILE A 10 -6.00 1.88 0.96
CA ILE A 10 -5.17 1.35 -0.13
C ILE A 10 -5.10 2.32 -1.31
N ARG A 11 -6.21 2.94 -1.71
CA ARG A 11 -6.23 3.95 -2.79
C ARG A 11 -5.38 5.17 -2.45
N ARG A 12 -5.32 5.59 -1.17
CA ARG A 12 -4.41 6.65 -0.73
C ARG A 12 -2.96 6.24 -0.90
N VAL A 13 -2.59 5.03 -0.48
CA VAL A 13 -1.21 4.52 -0.68
C VAL A 13 -0.88 4.40 -2.17
N GLU A 14 -1.81 3.93 -2.99
CA GLU A 14 -1.66 3.87 -4.44
C GLU A 14 -1.40 5.24 -5.05
N ALA A 15 -2.19 6.26 -4.66
CA ALA A 15 -1.98 7.64 -5.09
C ALA A 15 -0.60 8.17 -4.67
N LEU A 16 -0.14 7.85 -3.45
CA LEU A 16 1.21 8.19 -3.01
C LEU A 16 2.27 7.48 -3.85
N CYS A 17 2.14 6.19 -4.12
CA CYS A 17 3.08 5.45 -4.97
C CYS A 17 3.19 6.03 -6.39
N ARG A 18 2.07 6.53 -6.94
CA ARG A 18 1.99 7.17 -8.26
C ARG A 18 2.42 8.64 -8.26
N SER A 19 2.57 9.26 -7.09
CA SER A 19 3.03 10.65 -6.97
C SER A 19 4.47 10.81 -7.43
N GLY A 20 4.78 11.98 -7.99
CA GLY A 20 6.02 12.19 -8.74
C GLY A 20 7.30 12.32 -7.90
N ARG A 21 7.21 12.71 -6.62
CA ARG A 21 8.42 12.94 -5.80
C ARG A 21 8.79 11.70 -5.01
N VAL A 22 9.74 10.94 -5.55
CA VAL A 22 10.43 9.86 -4.82
C VAL A 22 11.45 10.46 -3.86
N VAL A 23 11.56 9.91 -2.66
CA VAL A 23 12.58 10.25 -1.67
C VAL A 23 13.36 9.01 -1.27
N GLU A 24 14.60 9.21 -0.85
CA GLU A 24 15.47 8.16 -0.32
C GLU A 24 15.67 8.39 1.18
N GLU A 25 15.33 7.38 1.99
CA GLU A 25 15.45 7.45 3.46
C GLU A 25 16.13 6.21 3.99
N ARG A 26 17.33 6.37 4.57
CA ARG A 26 18.10 5.27 5.20
C ARG A 26 18.25 4.06 4.26
N GLY A 27 18.63 4.32 2.99
CA GLY A 27 18.82 3.30 1.96
C GLY A 27 17.54 2.70 1.37
N ARG A 28 16.37 3.35 1.58
CA ARG A 28 15.08 2.90 1.06
C ARG A 28 14.52 3.91 0.08
N HIS A 29 13.97 3.42 -1.02
CA HIS A 29 13.29 4.24 -2.02
C HIS A 29 11.78 4.21 -1.79
N GLY A 30 11.19 5.38 -1.61
CA GLY A 30 9.79 5.48 -1.23
C GLY A 30 9.24 6.88 -1.40
N ARG A 31 8.00 7.08 -0.93
CA ARG A 31 7.30 8.36 -0.99
C ARG A 31 6.88 8.73 0.42
N ARG A 32 7.05 9.99 0.78
CA ARG A 32 6.68 10.51 2.09
C ARG A 32 5.45 11.40 1.99
N SER A 33 4.56 11.25 2.97
CA SER A 33 3.41 12.11 3.21
C SER A 33 3.29 12.31 4.72
N GLY A 34 3.65 13.51 5.19
CA GLY A 34 3.69 13.79 6.63
C GLY A 34 4.57 12.80 7.40
N LYS A 35 3.97 12.13 8.38
CA LYS A 35 4.63 11.11 9.22
C LYS A 35 4.66 9.71 8.59
N VAL A 36 4.08 9.55 7.39
CA VAL A 36 3.98 8.27 6.70
C VAL A 36 5.00 8.18 5.58
N PHE A 37 5.74 7.08 5.55
CA PHE A 37 6.66 6.69 4.48
C PHE A 37 6.19 5.40 3.82
N VAL A 38 5.93 5.47 2.52
CA VAL A 38 5.57 4.32 1.67
C VAL A 38 6.84 3.81 0.99
N ASP A 39 7.36 2.69 1.48
CA ASP A 39 8.51 2.00 0.94
C ASP A 39 8.10 1.08 -0.20
N THR A 40 8.65 1.35 -1.40
CA THR A 40 8.40 0.56 -2.60
C THR A 40 9.63 -0.21 -3.05
N SER A 41 10.71 -0.21 -2.27
CA SER A 41 11.95 -0.94 -2.62
C SER A 41 11.72 -2.45 -2.76
N GLY A 42 10.67 -2.98 -2.13
CA GLY A 42 10.26 -4.39 -2.25
C GLY A 42 9.44 -4.73 -3.49
N ILE A 43 9.12 -3.76 -4.37
CA ILE A 43 8.41 -4.04 -5.63
C ILE A 43 9.37 -4.67 -6.63
N GLN A 44 8.97 -5.79 -7.22
CA GLN A 44 9.77 -6.55 -8.16
C GLN A 44 9.39 -6.22 -9.61
N ARG A 45 10.33 -6.40 -10.54
CA ARG A 45 10.06 -6.38 -11.99
C ARG A 45 9.42 -7.70 -12.41
N GLY A 46 8.16 -7.91 -12.02
CA GLY A 46 7.42 -9.13 -12.32
C GLY A 46 5.92 -8.93 -12.11
N VAL A 47 5.13 -9.77 -12.76
CA VAL A 47 3.66 -9.77 -12.65
C VAL A 47 3.12 -11.16 -12.33
N LEU A 48 2.01 -11.21 -11.59
CA LEU A 48 1.24 -12.42 -11.34
C LEU A 48 -0.21 -12.21 -11.78
N PRO A 49 -0.89 -13.25 -12.29
CA PRO A 49 -2.31 -13.15 -12.60
C PRO A 49 -3.14 -12.96 -11.32
N CYS A 50 -4.16 -12.11 -11.40
CA CYS A 50 -5.15 -11.90 -10.36
C CYS A 50 -6.03 -13.15 -10.23
N PRO A 51 -6.22 -13.70 -9.02
CA PRO A 51 -7.04 -14.90 -8.84
C PRO A 51 -8.54 -14.67 -9.07
N HIS A 52 -9.01 -13.41 -9.08
CA HIS A 52 -10.42 -13.07 -9.27
C HIS A 52 -10.81 -12.85 -10.73
N CYS A 53 -9.90 -12.31 -11.56
CA CYS A 53 -10.23 -11.88 -12.92
C CYS A 53 -9.14 -12.20 -13.97
N GLY A 54 -8.02 -12.80 -13.57
CA GLY A 54 -6.92 -13.16 -14.48
C GLY A 54 -6.01 -12.00 -14.91
N ALA A 55 -6.34 -10.74 -14.59
CA ALA A 55 -5.53 -9.57 -14.95
C ALA A 55 -4.12 -9.64 -14.33
N LEU A 56 -3.11 -9.20 -15.08
CA LEU A 56 -1.72 -9.17 -14.59
C LEU A 56 -1.52 -8.02 -13.60
N ALA A 57 -1.03 -8.35 -12.40
CA ALA A 57 -0.75 -7.40 -11.33
C ALA A 57 0.69 -7.49 -10.85
N GLY A 58 1.25 -6.37 -10.38
CA GLY A 58 2.63 -6.28 -9.93
C GLY A 58 2.96 -7.22 -8.75
N MET A 59 4.23 -7.64 -8.69
CA MET A 59 4.76 -8.51 -7.65
C MET A 59 5.59 -7.76 -6.59
N GLY A 60 5.80 -8.43 -5.47
CA GLY A 60 6.68 -7.97 -4.40
C GLY A 60 5.89 -7.47 -3.19
N THR A 61 6.45 -6.48 -2.50
CA THR A 61 5.88 -5.94 -1.26
C THR A 61 5.96 -4.42 -1.24
N VAL A 62 4.87 -3.79 -0.81
CA VAL A 62 4.83 -2.39 -0.37
C VAL A 62 4.78 -2.38 1.14
N ARG A 63 5.59 -1.53 1.78
CA ARG A 63 5.54 -1.33 3.22
C ARG A 63 5.21 0.12 3.56
N VAL A 64 4.11 0.33 4.26
CA VAL A 64 3.73 1.64 4.80
C VAL A 64 4.26 1.71 6.23
N ARG A 65 5.04 2.76 6.53
CA ARG A 65 5.65 2.99 7.83
C ARG A 65 5.21 4.34 8.38
N HIS A 66 5.02 4.41 9.68
CA HIS A 66 4.83 5.65 10.41
C HIS A 66 6.10 5.99 11.22
N ASP A 67 6.36 7.26 11.48
CA ASP A 67 7.57 7.71 12.18
C ASP A 67 7.69 7.19 13.62
N ASP A 68 6.57 6.80 14.25
CA ASP A 68 6.55 6.14 15.56
C ASP A 68 6.96 4.66 15.54
N GLY A 69 7.34 4.12 14.38
CA GLY A 69 7.81 2.75 14.19
C GLY A 69 6.72 1.75 13.81
N ARG A 70 5.43 2.12 13.80
CA ARG A 70 4.38 1.25 13.26
C ARG A 70 4.60 1.00 11.77
N SER A 71 4.30 -0.22 11.32
CA SER A 71 4.34 -0.54 9.89
C SER A 71 3.37 -1.64 9.51
N VAL A 72 2.95 -1.61 8.25
CA VAL A 72 2.15 -2.65 7.60
C VAL A 72 2.73 -2.95 6.23
N SER A 73 2.80 -4.23 5.87
CA SER A 73 3.28 -4.67 4.56
C SER A 73 2.16 -5.37 3.81
N PHE A 74 2.13 -5.22 2.49
CA PHE A 74 1.14 -5.88 1.66
C PHE A 74 1.62 -6.02 0.21
N ASN A 75 0.95 -6.90 -0.55
CA ASN A 75 1.30 -7.16 -1.94
C ASN A 75 0.75 -6.05 -2.88
N PRO A 76 1.51 -5.56 -3.87
CA PRO A 76 1.04 -4.56 -4.84
C PRO A 76 -0.26 -4.94 -5.58
N ARG A 77 -0.58 -6.23 -5.72
CA ARG A 77 -1.85 -6.72 -6.28
C ARG A 77 -3.08 -6.18 -5.54
N LEU A 78 -2.95 -5.73 -4.29
CA LEU A 78 -4.03 -5.08 -3.55
C LEU A 78 -4.47 -3.74 -4.15
N PHE A 79 -3.58 -3.02 -4.84
CA PHE A 79 -3.97 -1.83 -5.60
C PHE A 79 -4.96 -2.19 -6.72
N HIS A 80 -4.70 -3.31 -7.39
CA HIS A 80 -5.63 -3.86 -8.37
C HIS A 80 -6.97 -4.26 -7.72
N TYR A 81 -6.96 -4.91 -6.55
CA TYR A 81 -8.20 -5.29 -5.88
C TYR A 81 -9.08 -4.07 -5.56
N ALA A 82 -8.47 -3.02 -5.01
CA ALA A 82 -9.18 -1.78 -4.65
C ALA A 82 -9.74 -1.03 -5.87
N THR A 83 -9.08 -1.14 -7.04
CA THR A 83 -9.50 -0.48 -8.29
C THR A 83 -10.51 -1.30 -9.09
N ALA A 84 -10.40 -2.63 -9.08
CA ALA A 84 -11.31 -3.56 -9.75
C ALA A 84 -12.55 -3.94 -8.91
N GLY A 85 -12.62 -3.46 -7.66
CA GLY A 85 -13.74 -3.76 -6.76
C GLY A 85 -13.74 -5.20 -6.24
N HIS A 86 -12.57 -5.84 -6.16
CA HIS A 86 -12.45 -7.17 -5.57
C HIS A 86 -12.49 -7.09 -4.04
N PRO A 87 -13.01 -8.12 -3.36
CA PRO A 87 -13.05 -8.16 -1.91
C PRO A 87 -11.63 -8.13 -1.33
N ILE A 88 -11.38 -7.24 -0.37
CA ILE A 88 -10.11 -7.13 0.35
C ILE A 88 -10.32 -7.70 1.75
N THR A 89 -9.56 -8.72 2.09
CA THR A 89 -9.72 -9.45 3.36
C THR A 89 -8.51 -9.27 4.27
N ALA A 90 -8.65 -9.69 5.53
CA ALA A 90 -7.55 -9.71 6.49
C ALA A 90 -6.38 -10.63 6.07
N ARG A 91 -6.58 -11.51 5.09
CA ARG A 91 -5.50 -12.35 4.52
C ARG A 91 -4.61 -11.57 3.55
N ASP A 92 -5.15 -10.50 2.96
CA ASP A 92 -4.43 -9.69 1.98
C ASP A 92 -3.64 -8.57 2.67
N VAL A 93 -4.26 -7.93 3.66
CA VAL A 93 -3.63 -6.85 4.45
C VAL A 93 -4.25 -6.77 5.85
N ASP A 94 -3.44 -6.39 6.84
CA ASP A 94 -3.98 -5.93 8.13
C ASP A 94 -4.57 -4.53 7.97
N GLY A 95 -5.81 -4.47 7.49
CA GLY A 95 -6.50 -3.23 7.16
C GLY A 95 -6.65 -2.29 8.35
N LYS A 96 -6.82 -2.83 9.57
CA LYS A 96 -6.90 -2.02 10.80
C LYS A 96 -5.59 -1.30 11.07
N LYS A 97 -4.45 -1.99 10.94
CA LYS A 97 -3.13 -1.35 11.08
C LYS A 97 -2.87 -0.33 9.98
N LEU A 98 -3.26 -0.63 8.74
CA LEU A 98 -3.09 0.30 7.63
C LEU A 98 -3.87 1.59 7.85
N ILE A 99 -5.15 1.49 8.23
CA ILE A 99 -5.98 2.65 8.55
C ILE A 99 -5.36 3.44 9.71
N ALA A 100 -4.98 2.78 10.81
CA ALA A 100 -4.39 3.45 11.96
C ALA A 100 -3.10 4.21 11.61
N ILE A 101 -2.28 3.68 10.70
CA ILE A 101 -1.07 4.37 10.22
C ILE A 101 -1.40 5.61 9.38
N LEU A 102 -2.49 5.57 8.60
CA LEU A 102 -2.88 6.64 7.68
C LEU A 102 -3.77 7.71 8.31
N GLU A 103 -4.51 7.40 9.38
CA GLU A 103 -5.34 8.37 10.10
C GLU A 103 -4.50 9.33 10.97
N ASP A 104 -3.32 8.87 11.42
CA ASP A 104 -2.38 9.67 12.22
C ASP A 104 -1.41 10.54 11.38
N ALA A 105 -1.55 10.47 10.05
CA ALA A 105 -0.62 11.01 9.04
C ALA A 105 -0.73 12.52 8.80
#